data_AF-A0A7M1DF04-F1
#
_entry.id   AF-A0A7M1DF04-F1
#
_cell.length_a   1.000
_cell.length_b   1.000
_cell.length_c   1.000
_cell.angle_alpha   90.00
_cell.angle_beta   90.00
_cell.angle_gamma   90.00
#
_symmetry.space_group_name_H-M   'P 1'
#
loop_
_entity.id
_entity.type
_entity.pdbx_description
1 polymer ?
#
loop_
_entity_poly.entity_id
_entity_poly.type
_entity_poly.pdbx_seq_one_letter_code
_entity_poly.pdbx_strand_id
1 'polypeptide(L)' 'SQFEILGGILEKDMLTQDSIKKIASLPNIEEIRSGILSAIQSSAARLVMLLETPQTQIVRVLSAFEEKNRQD' A
#
# COMPACT_ATOMS: atom_id res chain seq x y z
N SER A 1 22.22 -18.32 -32.53
CA SER A 1 23.12 -17.79 -31.48
C SER A 1 22.28 -17.14 -30.41
N GLN A 2 22.22 -17.71 -29.21
CA GLN A 2 21.55 -17.07 -28.07
C GLN A 2 22.50 -16.03 -27.48
N PHE A 3 22.02 -14.80 -27.30
CA PHE A 3 22.77 -13.76 -26.61
C PHE A 3 22.44 -13.84 -25.11
N GLU A 4 23.46 -14.03 -24.28
CA GLU A 4 23.33 -14.11 -22.83
C GLU A 4 23.91 -12.85 -22.19
N ILE A 5 23.15 -12.21 -21.30
CA ILE A 5 23.61 -11.02 -20.59
C ILE A 5 24.44 -11.49 -19.39
N LEU A 6 25.75 -11.26 -19.43
CA LEU A 6 26.69 -11.67 -18.37
C LEU A 6 26.80 -10.64 -17.24
N GLY A 7 26.54 -9.37 -17.53
CA GLY A 7 26.64 -8.27 -16.56
C GLY A 7 26.66 -6.90 -17.25
N GLY A 8 26.74 -5.85 -16.44
CA GLY A 8 26.76 -4.46 -16.90
C GLY A 8 27.33 -3.53 -15.83
N ILE A 9 27.57 -2.27 -16.17
CA ILE A 9 28.02 -1.25 -15.22
C ILE A 9 27.05 -0.06 -15.35
N LEU A 10 26.48 0.35 -14.22
CA LEU A 10 25.71 1.59 -14.13
C LEU A 10 26.45 2.53 -13.19
N GLU A 11 26.92 3.65 -13.74
CA GLU A 11 27.80 4.59 -13.05
C GLU A 11 29.06 3.92 -12.48
N LYS A 12 29.08 3.67 -11.16
CA LYS A 12 30.19 3.03 -10.43
C LYS A 12 29.85 1.63 -9.94
N ASP A 13 28.60 1.20 -10.12
CA ASP A 13 28.10 -0.07 -9.60
C ASP A 13 28.20 -1.16 -10.67
N MET A 14 28.87 -2.26 -10.32
CA MET A 14 28.92 -3.46 -11.15
C MET A 14 27.60 -4.22 -10.98
N LEU A 15 26.84 -4.33 -12.06
CA LEU A 15 25.54 -5.00 -12.10
C LEU A 15 25.71 -6.45 -12.55
N THR A 16 25.20 -7.37 -11.73
CA THR A 16 25.02 -8.78 -12.11
C THR A 16 23.74 -8.95 -12.94
N GLN A 17 23.58 -10.10 -13.59
CA GLN A 17 22.39 -10.39 -14.41
C GLN A 17 21.06 -10.18 -13.64
N ASP A 18 21.02 -10.53 -12.35
CA ASP A 18 19.84 -10.34 -11.50
C ASP A 18 19.56 -8.86 -11.20
N SER A 19 20.61 -8.08 -10.96
CA SER A 19 20.47 -6.63 -10.74
C SER A 19 19.97 -5.92 -12.01
N ILE A 20 20.42 -6.36 -13.19
CA ILE A 20 19.93 -5.85 -14.48
C ILE A 20 18.44 -6.15 -14.66
N LYS A 21 18.01 -7.38 -14.36
CA LYS A 21 16.58 -7.75 -14.42
C LYS A 21 15.73 -6.90 -13.48
N LYS A 22 16.21 -6.60 -12.28
CA LYS A 22 15.51 -5.73 -11.32
C LYS A 22 15.35 -4.31 -11.85
N ILE A 23 16.42 -3.71 -12.38
CA ILE A 23 16.37 -2.34 -12.93
C ILE A 23 15.48 -2.30 -14.18
N ALA A 24 15.54 -3.32 -15.04
CA ALA A 24 14.69 -3.43 -16.22
C ALA A 24 13.21 -3.64 -15.86
N SER A 25 12.92 -4.24 -14.71
CA SER A 25 11.55 -4.42 -14.20
C SER A 25 10.98 -3.19 -13.50
N LEU A 26 11.75 -2.12 -13.34
CA LEU A 26 11.25 -0.90 -12.70
C LEU A 26 10.11 -0.31 -13.55
N PRO A 27 9.00 0.07 -12.90
CA PRO A 27 7.89 0.69 -13.59
C PRO A 27 8.24 2.11 -14.06
N ASN A 28 7.38 2.73 -14.86
CA ASN A 28 7.62 4.08 -15.36
C ASN A 28 7.56 5.13 -14.21
N ILE A 29 8.12 6.32 -14.43
CA ILE A 29 8.23 7.36 -13.39
C ILE A 29 6.86 7.79 -12.82
N GLU A 30 5.81 7.81 -13.65
CA GLU A 30 4.47 8.18 -13.19
C GLU A 30 3.89 7.08 -12.29
N GLU A 31 4.11 5.81 -12.63
CA GLU A 31 3.73 4.68 -11.79
C GLU A 31 4.49 4.67 -10.46
N ILE A 32 5.80 4.96 -10.46
CA ILE A 32 6.58 5.06 -9.22
C ILE A 32 6.01 6.18 -8.33
N ARG A 33 5.76 7.35 -8.90
CA ARG A 33 5.22 8.50 -8.16
C ARG A 33 3.83 8.19 -7.62
N SER A 34 2.97 7.60 -8.45
CA SER A 34 1.64 7.14 -8.07
C SER A 34 1.70 6.08 -6.96
N GLY A 35 2.63 5.13 -7.05
CA GLY A 35 2.84 4.10 -6.02
C GLY A 35 3.22 4.70 -4.67
N ILE A 36 4.10 5.71 -4.64
CA ILE A 36 4.46 6.43 -3.41
C ILE A 36 3.24 7.15 -2.83
N LEU A 37 2.49 7.89 -3.66
CA LEU A 37 1.29 8.60 -3.24
C LEU A 37 0.21 7.63 -2.70
N SER A 38 -0.01 6.52 -3.40
CA SER A 38 -0.91 5.43 -3.00
C SER A 38 -0.51 4.80 -1.67
N ALA A 39 0.77 4.54 -1.45
CA ALA A 39 1.26 3.97 -0.20
C ALA A 39 0.96 4.90 1.00
N ILE A 40 1.15 6.20 0.82
CA ILE A 40 0.84 7.22 1.84
C ILE A 40 -0.68 7.29 2.06
N GLN A 41 -1.47 7.46 1.00
CA GLN A 41 -2.92 7.59 1.07
C GLN A 41 -3.59 6.35 1.68
N SER A 42 -3.15 5.15 1.30
CA SER A 42 -3.69 3.91 1.86
C SER A 42 -3.47 3.80 3.37
N SER A 43 -2.35 4.33 3.87
CA SER A 43 -2.05 4.34 5.30
C SER A 43 -2.90 5.37 6.05
N ALA A 44 -3.09 6.56 5.47
CA ALA A 44 -3.99 7.56 6.01
C ALA A 44 -5.45 7.06 6.04
N ALA A 45 -5.91 6.41 4.97
CA ALA A 45 -7.24 5.81 4.91
C ALA A 45 -7.43 4.72 5.98
N ARG A 46 -6.44 3.83 6.16
CA ARG A 46 -6.45 2.83 7.24
C ARG A 46 -6.56 3.48 8.61
N LEU A 47 -5.84 4.58 8.85
CA LEU A 47 -5.91 5.29 10.13
C LEU A 47 -7.30 5.89 10.38
N VAL A 48 -7.90 6.53 9.38
CA VAL A 48 -9.27 7.07 9.48
C VAL A 48 -10.27 5.94 9.77
N MET A 49 -10.17 4.83 9.04
CA MET A 49 -11.04 3.66 9.29
C MET A 49 -10.90 3.13 10.73
N LEU A 50 -9.69 3.09 11.28
CA LEU A 50 -9.47 2.67 12.67
C LEU A 50 -10.14 3.62 13.67
N LEU A 51 -10.25 4.91 13.37
CA LEU A 51 -10.94 5.88 14.23
C LEU A 51 -12.47 5.83 14.09
N GLU A 52 -12.99 5.61 12.88
CA GLU A 52 -14.44 5.57 12.60
C GLU A 52 -15.12 4.27 13.06
N THR A 53 -14.40 3.15 12.94
CA THR A 53 -14.88 1.81 13.32
C THR A 53 -15.41 1.72 14.77
N PRO A 54 -14.70 2.20 15.81
CA PRO A 54 -15.20 2.17 17.19
C PRO A 54 -16.39 3.12 17.40
N GLN A 55 -16.42 4.28 16.75
CA GLN A 55 -17.54 5.24 16.88
C GLN A 55 -18.86 4.61 16.43
N THR A 56 -18.83 3.93 15.29
CA THR A 56 -20.01 3.23 14.75
C THR A 56 -20.49 2.10 15.67
N GLN A 57 -19.56 1.38 16.31
CA GLN A 57 -19.89 0.33 17.27
C GLN A 57 -20.53 0.91 18.54
N ILE A 58 -20.00 2.01 19.07
CA ILE A 58 -20.57 2.69 20.24
C ILE A 58 -21.99 3.16 19.96
N VAL A 59 -22.23 3.83 18.84
CA VAL A 59 -23.58 4.29 18.46
C VAL A 59 -24.55 3.12 18.39
N ARG A 60 -24.16 1.99 17.77
CA ARG A 60 -25.01 0.80 17.70
C ARG A 60 -25.36 0.22 19.07
N VAL A 61 -24.40 0.18 20.00
CA VAL A 61 -24.65 -0.30 21.37
C VAL A 61 -25.60 0.63 22.11
N LEU A 62 -25.42 1.95 21.99
CA LEU A 62 -26.30 2.92 22.62
C LEU A 62 -27.73 2.84 22.05
N SER A 63 -27.89 2.77 20.73
CA SER A 63 -29.20 2.60 20.09
C SER A 63 -29.89 1.31 20.52
N ALA A 64 -29.16 0.19 20.61
CA ALA A 64 -29.71 -1.07 21.10
C ALA A 64 -30.14 -1.01 22.58
N PHE A 65 -29.40 -0.27 23.41
CA PHE A 65 -29.77 -0.03 24.81
C PHE A 65 -31.04 0.83 24.93
N GLU A 66 -31.16 1.90 24.14
CA GLU A 66 -32.37 2.73 24.08
C GLU A 66 -33.60 1.95 23.60
N GLU A 67 -33.43 1.08 22.59
CA GLU A 67 -34.52 0.24 22.08
C GLU A 67 -34.98 -0.78 23.12
N LYS A 68 -34.04 -1.43 23.83
CA LYS A 68 -34.36 -2.34 24.93
C LYS A 68 -35.11 -1.63 26.06
N ASN A 69 -34.64 -0.46 26.51
CA ASN A 69 -35.29 0.31 27.57
C ASN A 69 -36.68 0.85 27.19
N ARG A 70 -37.04 0.91 25.90
CA ARG A 70 -38.40 1.26 25.44
C ARG A 70 -39.33 0.06 25.34
N GLN A 71 -38.80 -1.16 25.30
CA GLN A 71 -39.57 -2.40 25.23
C GLN A 71 -39.83 -3.02 26.62
N ASP A 72 -39.02 -2.67 27.63
CA ASP A 72 -39.30 -2.84 29.05
C ASP A 72 -40.30 -1.77 29.57
#